data_AF-A0A7V0V2R1-F1
#
_entry.id   AF-A0A7V0V2R1-F1
#
_cell.length_a   1.000
_cell.length_b   1.000
_cell.length_c   1.000
_cell.angle_alpha   90.00
_cell.angle_beta   90.00
_cell.angle_gamma   90.00
#
_symmetry.space_group_name_H-M   'P 1'
#
loop_
_entity.id
_entity.type
_entity.pdbx_description
1 polymer ?
#
loop_
_entity_poly.entity_id
_entity_poly.type
_entity_poly.pdbx_seq_one_letter_code
_entity_poly.pdbx_strand_id
1 'polypeptide(L)'
;MYLPMTNDPNRVNTPHRAHPRPWTWLWPTWPGMAVPGLWAAYIAYAAMAGQFRSPREGIAALWPAVLLYLGSCGLAACERRQHRPALTTLVVAGVALAAADLAIKAWIEATVAQARPLPAVPGLVAIDPVYNVYGTMLAISGAKPFVTALAVALVPLSVLGYRRYAVHDRPVAWADAAFLGLFAGALGKAGDLLLRGQVLDYLHIPGLPVADLADVYLLWIGGGCALAASLCYPDAWPDLRLPLRRLGRAVRRVWTKLSRGSGPR
;
A
#
# COMPACT_ATOMS: atom_id res chain seq x y z
N MET A 1 -1.73 -37.44 59.34
CA MET A 1 -1.40 -36.01 59.56
C MET A 1 -1.31 -35.36 58.18
N TYR A 2 -2.43 -34.81 57.70
CA TYR A 2 -2.53 -34.17 56.38
C TYR A 2 -2.10 -32.71 56.51
N LEU A 3 -1.05 -32.30 55.78
CA LEU A 3 -0.66 -30.90 55.64
C LEU A 3 -1.52 -30.25 54.55
N PRO A 4 -2.09 -29.05 54.76
CA PRO A 4 -2.89 -28.39 53.74
C PRO A 4 -1.98 -27.69 52.71
N MET A 5 -2.27 -27.89 51.42
CA MET A 5 -1.72 -27.06 50.35
C MET A 5 -2.34 -25.67 50.44
N THR A 6 -1.53 -24.67 50.77
CA THR A 6 -1.90 -23.26 50.62
C THR A 6 -1.81 -22.88 49.15
N ASN A 7 -2.97 -22.76 48.48
CA ASN A 7 -3.08 -22.06 47.20
C ASN A 7 -2.89 -20.56 47.46
N ASP A 8 -1.76 -20.02 47.04
CA ASP A 8 -1.50 -18.58 47.04
C ASP A 8 -2.22 -17.93 45.85
N PRO A 9 -3.25 -17.09 46.07
CA PRO A 9 -4.02 -16.45 45.00
C PRO A 9 -3.26 -15.31 44.29
N ASN A 10 -2.05 -14.95 44.74
CA ASN A 10 -1.24 -13.86 44.17
C ASN A 10 -0.13 -14.31 43.21
N ARG A 11 -0.08 -15.59 42.83
CA ARG A 11 0.84 -16.05 41.79
C ARG A 11 0.35 -15.62 40.40
N VAL A 12 0.60 -14.37 40.05
CA VAL A 12 0.50 -13.88 38.68
C VAL A 12 1.42 -14.75 37.83
N ASN A 13 0.83 -15.58 36.96
CA ASN A 13 1.55 -16.27 35.90
C ASN A 13 2.20 -15.20 35.01
N THR A 14 3.42 -14.79 35.33
CA THR A 14 4.26 -14.04 34.40
C THR A 14 4.49 -14.97 33.22
N PRO A 15 4.00 -14.65 32.00
CA PRO A 15 4.31 -15.46 30.84
C PRO A 15 5.83 -15.44 30.70
N HIS A 16 6.45 -16.63 30.70
CA HIS A 16 7.85 -16.79 30.33
C HIS A 16 8.08 -16.01 29.04
N ARG A 17 8.83 -14.90 29.11
CA ARG A 17 9.34 -14.19 27.94
C ARG A 17 10.27 -15.17 27.23
N ALA A 18 9.72 -15.96 26.32
CA ALA A 18 10.51 -16.77 25.40
C ALA A 18 11.51 -15.83 24.74
N HIS A 19 12.80 -16.13 24.87
CA HIS A 19 13.83 -15.40 24.16
C HIS A 19 13.45 -15.39 22.67
N PRO A 20 13.30 -14.21 22.04
CA PRO A 20 12.95 -14.14 20.64
C PRO A 20 14.02 -14.89 19.86
N ARG A 21 13.62 -15.91 19.10
CA ARG A 21 14.56 -16.68 18.26
C ARG A 21 15.35 -15.68 17.40
N PRO A 22 16.66 -15.89 17.19
CA PRO A 22 17.52 -14.93 16.50
C PRO A 22 17.11 -14.65 15.05
N TRP A 23 16.16 -15.40 14.49
CA TRP A 23 15.63 -15.25 13.13
C TRP A 23 14.31 -14.48 13.04
N THR A 24 13.73 -14.08 14.18
CA THR A 24 12.42 -13.40 14.21
C THR A 24 12.42 -12.02 13.53
N TRP A 25 13.58 -11.38 13.37
CA TRP A 25 13.74 -10.12 12.62
C TRP A 25 13.65 -10.30 11.10
N LEU A 26 13.90 -11.51 10.59
CA LEU A 26 13.74 -11.84 9.17
C LEU A 26 12.30 -12.22 8.81
N TRP A 27 11.35 -12.10 9.74
CA TRP A 27 9.96 -12.42 9.47
C TRP A 27 9.07 -11.17 9.58
N PRO A 28 8.39 -10.75 8.50
CA PRO A 28 7.60 -9.53 8.48
C PRO A 28 6.24 -9.66 9.16
N THR A 29 5.91 -10.80 9.76
CA THR A 29 4.54 -11.23 10.16
C THR A 29 3.66 -11.59 8.97
N TRP A 30 2.57 -12.34 9.21
CA TRP A 30 1.62 -12.71 8.15
C TRP A 30 1.02 -11.48 7.44
N PRO A 31 0.51 -10.46 8.15
CA PRO A 31 0.04 -9.23 7.49
C PRO A 31 1.13 -8.52 6.67
N GLY A 32 2.37 -8.49 7.18
CA GLY A 32 3.49 -7.84 6.49
C GLY A 32 3.90 -8.49 5.17
N MET A 33 3.49 -9.74 4.92
CA MET A 33 3.67 -10.41 3.61
C MET A 33 2.79 -9.79 2.51
N ALA A 34 1.76 -9.03 2.85
CA ALA A 34 0.90 -8.35 1.88
C ALA A 34 1.69 -7.37 1.00
N VAL A 35 2.71 -6.71 1.54
CA VAL A 35 3.51 -5.70 0.81
C VAL A 35 4.34 -6.32 -0.33
N PRO A 36 5.27 -7.27 -0.08
CA PRO A 36 5.98 -7.95 -1.17
C PRO A 36 5.05 -8.86 -1.99
N GLY A 37 3.99 -9.40 -1.38
CA GLY A 37 2.98 -10.21 -2.05
C GLY A 37 2.20 -9.44 -3.11
N LEU A 38 1.85 -8.17 -2.85
CA LEU A 38 1.18 -7.30 -3.81
C LEU A 38 2.06 -7.06 -5.04
N TRP A 39 3.35 -6.81 -4.85
CA TRP A 39 4.31 -6.70 -5.96
C TRP A 39 4.41 -8.01 -6.75
N ALA A 40 4.58 -9.15 -6.06
CA ALA A 40 4.65 -10.45 -6.71
C ALA A 40 3.38 -10.77 -7.53
N ALA A 41 2.20 -10.44 -7.00
CA ALA A 41 0.94 -10.58 -7.72
C ALA A 41 0.87 -9.69 -8.96
N TYR A 42 1.39 -8.47 -8.88
CA TYR A 42 1.48 -7.58 -10.04
C TYR A 42 2.45 -8.10 -11.12
N ILE A 43 3.60 -8.64 -10.73
CA ILE A 43 4.53 -9.28 -11.67
C ILE A 43 3.89 -10.52 -12.32
N ALA A 44 3.14 -11.32 -11.56
CA ALA A 44 2.40 -12.45 -12.11
C ALA A 44 1.33 -11.98 -13.13
N TYR A 45 0.60 -10.91 -12.82
CA TYR A 45 -0.32 -10.27 -13.75
C TYR A 45 0.39 -9.77 -15.02
N ALA A 46 1.50 -9.05 -14.89
CA ALA A 46 2.29 -8.55 -16.02
C ALA A 46 2.79 -9.68 -16.92
N ALA A 47 3.21 -10.81 -16.33
CA ALA A 47 3.60 -12.00 -17.06
C ALA A 47 2.40 -12.63 -17.81
N MET A 48 1.24 -12.74 -17.17
CA MET A 48 0.02 -13.24 -17.81
C MET A 48 -0.48 -12.32 -18.93
N ALA A 49 -0.27 -11.01 -18.80
CA ALA A 49 -0.59 -10.02 -19.80
C ALA A 49 0.44 -9.96 -20.95
N GLY A 50 1.49 -10.78 -20.92
CA GLY A 50 2.51 -10.84 -21.96
C GLY A 50 3.41 -9.59 -22.04
N GLN A 51 3.58 -8.86 -20.93
CA GLN A 51 4.36 -7.62 -20.91
C GLN A 51 5.88 -7.84 -20.97
N PHE A 52 6.34 -9.02 -20.53
CA PHE A 52 7.77 -9.38 -20.56
C PHE A 52 8.15 -10.03 -21.89
N ARG A 53 9.30 -9.64 -22.45
CA ARG A 53 9.84 -10.24 -23.69
C ARG A 53 10.39 -11.64 -23.47
N SER A 54 10.76 -11.97 -22.23
CA SER A 54 11.26 -13.29 -21.85
C SER A 54 10.95 -13.63 -20.39
N PRO A 55 10.92 -14.93 -20.01
CA PRO A 55 10.75 -15.34 -18.61
C PRO A 55 11.82 -14.78 -17.67
N ARG A 56 13.04 -14.57 -18.17
CA ARG A 56 14.15 -13.99 -17.40
C ARG A 56 13.88 -12.56 -16.97
N GLU A 57 13.23 -11.78 -17.82
CA GLU A 57 12.83 -10.40 -17.54
C GLU A 57 11.77 -10.36 -16.43
N GLY A 58 10.78 -11.26 -16.49
CA GLY A 58 9.77 -11.39 -15.42
C GLY A 58 10.37 -11.80 -14.07
N ILE A 59 11.33 -12.72 -14.06
CA ILE A 59 12.06 -13.09 -12.82
C ILE A 59 12.89 -11.91 -12.32
N ALA A 60 13.59 -11.21 -13.21
CA ALA A 60 14.37 -10.03 -12.85
C ALA A 60 13.49 -8.96 -12.22
N ALA A 61 12.29 -8.72 -12.74
CA ALA A 61 11.32 -7.76 -12.21
C ALA A 61 10.81 -8.07 -10.77
N LEU A 62 11.15 -9.23 -10.18
CA LEU A 62 10.86 -9.53 -8.78
C LEU A 62 11.84 -8.90 -7.79
N TRP A 63 12.96 -8.32 -8.23
CA TRP A 63 13.96 -7.74 -7.33
C TRP A 63 13.39 -6.73 -6.32
N PRO A 64 12.37 -5.88 -6.63
CA PRO A 64 11.79 -4.97 -5.64
C PRO A 64 11.05 -5.71 -4.53
N ALA A 65 10.55 -6.93 -4.76
CA ALA A 65 9.93 -7.74 -3.72
C ALA A 65 10.90 -8.03 -2.56
N VAL A 66 12.21 -8.14 -2.85
CA VAL A 66 13.24 -8.31 -1.82
C VAL A 66 13.32 -7.06 -0.95
N LEU A 67 13.35 -5.87 -1.55
CA LEU A 67 13.37 -4.61 -0.80
C LEU A 67 12.10 -4.41 0.03
N LEU A 68 10.93 -4.70 -0.55
CA LEU A 68 9.65 -4.64 0.14
C LEU A 68 9.59 -5.64 1.30
N TYR A 69 10.11 -6.85 1.12
CA TYR A 69 10.22 -7.84 2.18
C TYR A 69 11.12 -7.38 3.33
N LEU A 70 12.31 -6.86 3.03
CA LEU A 70 13.22 -6.31 4.03
C LEU A 70 12.61 -5.10 4.77
N GLY A 71 11.90 -4.23 4.04
CA GLY A 71 11.14 -3.13 4.62
C GLY A 71 10.06 -3.62 5.59
N SER A 72 9.27 -4.64 5.20
CA SER A 72 8.28 -5.27 6.08
C SER A 72 8.91 -5.92 7.31
N CYS A 73 10.07 -6.56 7.17
CA CYS A 73 10.84 -7.09 8.31
C CYS A 73 11.26 -5.99 9.28
N GLY A 74 11.72 -4.85 8.74
CA GLY A 74 12.04 -3.65 9.52
C GLY A 74 10.82 -3.09 10.26
N LEU A 75 9.69 -2.94 9.58
CA LEU A 75 8.44 -2.48 10.18
C LEU A 75 7.94 -3.41 11.29
N ALA A 76 8.00 -4.73 11.09
CA ALA A 76 7.67 -5.71 12.11
C ALA A 76 8.63 -5.63 13.32
N ALA A 77 9.92 -5.32 13.10
CA ALA A 77 10.86 -5.06 14.18
C ALA A 77 10.54 -3.77 14.94
N CYS A 78 10.16 -2.70 14.25
CA CYS A 78 9.71 -1.45 14.87
C CYS A 78 8.42 -1.64 15.68
N GLU A 79 7.47 -2.42 15.17
CA GLU A 79 6.23 -2.78 15.88
C GLU A 79 6.52 -3.46 17.22
N ARG A 80 7.47 -4.40 17.24
CA ARG A 80 7.92 -5.08 18.47
C ARG A 80 8.55 -4.14 19.49
N ARG A 81 9.16 -3.04 19.04
CA ARG A 81 9.73 -2.01 19.93
C ARG A 81 8.66 -1.09 20.51
N GLN A 82 7.40 -1.21 20.07
CA GLN A 82 6.25 -0.41 20.54
C GLN A 82 6.46 1.11 20.45
N HIS A 83 7.38 1.57 19.59
CA HIS A 83 7.62 2.98 19.39
C HIS A 83 6.63 3.52 18.35
N ARG A 84 5.82 4.49 18.76
CA ARG A 84 4.82 5.14 17.91
C ARG A 84 5.27 6.55 17.58
N PRO A 85 5.54 6.87 16.29
CA PRO A 85 5.86 8.23 15.90
C PRO A 85 4.62 9.12 16.09
N ALA A 86 4.84 10.39 16.46
CA ALA A 86 3.78 11.38 16.47
C ALA A 86 3.30 11.65 15.04
N LEU A 87 2.02 12.02 14.87
CA LEU A 87 1.48 12.42 13.57
C LEU A 87 2.30 13.54 12.93
N THR A 88 2.79 14.49 13.71
CA THR A 88 3.67 15.56 13.22
C THR A 88 4.94 15.01 12.60
N THR A 89 5.58 14.03 13.24
CA THR A 89 6.75 13.32 12.69
C THR A 89 6.42 12.63 11.38
N LEU A 90 5.28 11.95 11.30
CA LEU A 90 4.85 11.26 10.08
C LEU A 90 4.53 12.24 8.94
N VAL A 91 3.88 13.37 9.24
CA VAL A 91 3.60 14.43 8.25
C VAL A 91 4.89 15.04 7.75
N VAL A 92 5.84 15.39 8.64
CA VAL A 92 7.14 15.94 8.25
C VAL A 92 7.92 14.95 7.38
N ALA A 93 7.95 13.67 7.76
CA ALA A 93 8.57 12.62 6.96
C ALA A 93 7.88 12.48 5.59
N GLY A 94 6.55 12.54 5.55
CA GLY A 94 5.78 12.45 4.30
C GLY A 94 6.02 13.64 3.36
N VAL A 95 6.11 14.85 3.90
CA VAL A 95 6.51 16.05 3.14
C VAL A 95 7.93 15.89 2.60
N ALA A 96 8.86 15.40 3.41
CA ALA A 96 10.24 15.18 2.98
C ALA A 96 10.35 14.14 1.84
N LEU A 97 9.57 13.05 1.90
CA LEU A 97 9.51 12.05 0.83
C LEU A 97 8.91 12.62 -0.46
N ALA A 98 7.81 13.38 -0.37
CA ALA A 98 7.23 14.05 -1.52
C ALA A 98 8.19 15.09 -2.14
N ALA A 99 8.90 15.85 -1.30
CA ALA A 99 9.92 16.79 -1.75
C ALA A 99 11.10 16.07 -2.43
N ALA A 100 11.51 14.90 -1.94
CA ALA A 100 12.56 14.10 -2.56
C ALA A 100 12.16 13.63 -3.97
N ASP A 101 10.91 13.16 -4.16
CA ASP A 101 10.40 12.81 -5.50
C ASP A 101 10.43 14.02 -6.45
N LEU A 102 9.88 15.16 -6.02
CA LEU A 102 9.87 16.39 -6.83
C LEU A 102 11.29 16.91 -7.13
N ALA A 103 12.22 16.78 -6.19
CA ALA A 103 13.62 17.17 -6.37
C ALA A 103 14.34 16.26 -7.36
N ILE A 104 14.12 14.94 -7.30
CA ILE A 104 14.67 13.99 -8.28
C ILE A 104 14.13 14.31 -9.67
N LYS A 105 12.82 14.57 -9.81
CA LYS A 105 12.22 14.99 -11.08
C LYS A 105 12.84 16.26 -11.64
N ALA A 106 13.00 17.29 -10.80
CA ALA A 106 13.66 18.53 -11.21
C ALA A 106 15.13 18.31 -11.63
N TRP A 107 15.85 17.42 -10.94
CA TRP A 107 17.21 17.04 -11.33
C TRP A 107 17.24 16.30 -12.67
N ILE A 108 16.32 15.36 -12.90
CA ILE A 108 16.18 14.64 -14.18
C ILE A 108 15.88 15.61 -15.32
N GLU A 109 14.94 16.53 -15.11
CA GLU A 109 14.60 17.59 -16.08
C GLU A 109 15.84 18.45 -16.42
N ALA A 110 16.67 18.77 -15.42
CA ALA A 110 17.84 19.61 -15.60
C ALA A 110 19.05 18.88 -16.23
N THR A 111 19.14 17.55 -16.14
CA THR A 111 20.37 16.79 -16.49
C THR A 111 20.19 15.68 -17.51
N VAL A 112 19.02 15.04 -17.57
CA VAL A 112 18.77 13.82 -18.36
C VAL A 112 17.79 14.08 -19.52
N ALA A 113 17.02 15.17 -19.50
CA ALA A 113 15.89 15.43 -20.39
C ALA A 113 16.15 15.43 -21.92
N GLN A 114 17.38 15.15 -22.38
CA GLN A 114 17.75 15.01 -23.79
C GLN A 114 18.58 13.74 -24.09
N ALA A 115 18.76 12.83 -23.13
CA ALA A 115 19.64 11.66 -23.25
C ALA A 115 18.86 10.34 -23.42
N ARG A 116 19.55 9.32 -23.96
CA ARG A 116 19.11 7.92 -23.95
C ARG A 116 18.85 7.46 -22.50
N PRO A 117 18.02 6.41 -22.28
CA PRO A 117 17.80 5.85 -20.95
C PRO A 117 19.13 5.62 -20.23
N LEU A 118 19.28 6.15 -19.02
CA LEU A 118 20.49 6.05 -18.21
C LEU A 118 20.40 4.76 -17.38
N PRO A 119 21.16 3.70 -17.68
CA PRO A 119 21.09 2.46 -16.91
C PRO A 119 21.63 2.70 -15.50
N ALA A 120 20.77 2.58 -14.49
CA ALA A 120 21.17 2.67 -13.09
C ALA A 120 21.74 1.34 -12.60
N VAL A 121 21.05 0.23 -12.93
CA VAL A 121 21.55 -1.13 -12.75
C VAL A 121 21.29 -1.89 -14.05
N PRO A 122 22.35 -2.27 -14.81
CA PRO A 122 22.20 -2.91 -16.11
C PRO A 122 21.25 -4.11 -16.07
N GLY A 123 20.20 -4.06 -16.89
CA GLY A 123 19.20 -5.12 -17.03
C GLY A 123 18.13 -5.17 -15.92
N LEU A 124 18.20 -4.34 -14.89
CA LEU A 124 17.20 -4.31 -13.81
C LEU A 124 16.41 -3.00 -13.72
N VAL A 125 17.11 -1.87 -13.80
CA VAL A 125 16.47 -0.55 -13.70
C VAL A 125 17.27 0.51 -14.45
N ALA A 126 16.55 1.39 -15.15
CA ALA A 126 17.09 2.56 -15.80
C ALA A 126 16.31 3.82 -15.41
N ILE A 127 16.96 4.96 -15.53
CA ILE A 127 16.33 6.27 -15.48
C ILE A 127 15.95 6.63 -16.91
N ASP A 128 14.65 6.62 -17.21
CA ASP A 128 14.08 6.82 -18.54
C ASP A 128 12.93 7.83 -18.45
N PRO A 129 13.19 9.13 -18.70
CA PRO A 129 12.19 10.18 -18.49
C PRO A 129 10.99 10.03 -19.44
N VAL A 130 9.80 9.82 -18.88
CA VAL A 130 8.53 9.70 -19.60
C VAL A 130 7.53 10.71 -19.04
N TYR A 131 7.07 11.63 -19.89
CA TYR A 131 6.05 12.61 -19.51
C TYR A 131 4.65 12.00 -19.64
N ASN A 132 4.07 11.64 -18.50
CA ASN A 132 2.78 11.02 -18.40
C ASN A 132 1.65 12.05 -18.35
N VAL A 133 1.10 12.32 -19.54
CA VAL A 133 -0.02 13.25 -19.74
C VAL A 133 -1.37 12.75 -19.19
N TYR A 134 -1.47 11.47 -18.83
CA TYR A 134 -2.69 10.88 -18.27
C TYR A 134 -2.73 11.01 -16.74
N GLY A 135 -1.58 11.21 -16.09
CA GLY A 135 -1.43 11.31 -14.63
C GLY A 135 -1.51 9.98 -13.88
N THR A 136 -1.64 8.86 -14.59
CA THR A 136 -1.79 7.51 -14.03
C THR A 136 -1.03 6.49 -14.88
N MET A 137 -0.50 5.45 -14.23
CA MET A 137 0.11 4.31 -14.91
C MET A 137 -0.86 3.57 -15.83
N LEU A 138 -2.18 3.71 -15.62
CA LEU A 138 -3.21 3.05 -16.44
C LEU A 138 -3.48 3.76 -17.78
N ALA A 139 -2.89 4.93 -18.02
CA ALA A 139 -3.04 5.71 -19.26
C ALA A 139 -4.49 5.89 -19.75
N ILE A 140 -5.44 6.06 -18.82
CA ILE A 140 -6.86 6.20 -19.16
C ILE A 140 -7.13 7.60 -19.71
N SER A 141 -7.52 7.68 -20.98
CA SER A 141 -7.86 8.95 -21.64
C SER A 141 -8.99 9.67 -20.90
N GLY A 142 -8.84 10.99 -20.70
CA GLY A 142 -9.81 11.83 -19.98
C GLY A 142 -9.79 11.70 -18.45
N ALA A 143 -9.00 10.77 -17.87
CA ALA A 143 -8.98 10.57 -16.42
C ALA A 143 -8.19 11.65 -15.66
N LYS A 144 -7.35 12.46 -16.32
CA LYS A 144 -6.45 13.42 -15.65
C LYS A 144 -7.15 14.34 -14.62
N PRO A 145 -8.30 14.98 -14.91
CA PRO A 145 -8.98 15.82 -13.93
C PRO A 145 -9.40 15.03 -12.68
N PHE A 146 -9.90 13.81 -12.87
CA PHE A 146 -10.26 12.92 -11.77
C PHE A 146 -9.03 12.51 -10.95
N VAL A 147 -7.94 12.12 -11.61
CA VAL A 147 -6.70 11.74 -10.93
C VAL A 147 -6.11 12.92 -10.15
N THR A 148 -6.16 14.13 -10.72
CA THR A 148 -5.72 15.36 -10.05
C THR A 148 -6.56 15.64 -8.81
N ALA A 149 -7.90 15.60 -8.95
CA ALA A 149 -8.81 15.81 -7.82
C ALA A 149 -8.61 14.75 -6.73
N LEU A 150 -8.40 13.49 -7.12
CA LEU A 150 -8.13 12.39 -6.19
C LEU A 150 -6.81 12.59 -5.44
N ALA A 151 -5.73 12.92 -6.15
CA ALA A 151 -4.42 13.18 -5.52
C ALA A 151 -4.50 14.33 -4.52
N VAL A 152 -5.12 15.46 -4.90
CA VAL A 152 -5.32 16.61 -4.02
C VAL A 152 -6.18 16.25 -2.81
N ALA A 153 -7.25 15.48 -3.00
CA ALA A 153 -8.14 15.06 -1.91
C ALA A 153 -7.46 14.05 -0.95
N LEU A 154 -6.63 13.14 -1.47
CA LEU A 154 -5.95 12.12 -0.66
C LEU A 154 -4.97 12.71 0.35
N VAL A 155 -4.40 13.89 0.11
CA VAL A 155 -3.51 14.57 1.06
C VAL A 155 -4.22 14.88 2.40
N PRO A 156 -5.30 15.69 2.46
CA PRO A 156 -6.02 15.90 3.71
C PRO A 156 -6.77 14.65 4.18
N LEU A 157 -7.30 13.81 3.27
CA LEU A 157 -8.03 12.60 3.66
C LEU A 157 -7.13 11.57 4.37
N SER A 158 -5.86 11.44 3.97
CA SER A 158 -4.91 10.57 4.68
C SER A 158 -4.65 11.06 6.10
N VAL A 159 -4.50 12.38 6.31
CA VAL A 159 -4.34 12.98 7.65
C VAL A 159 -5.57 12.76 8.51
N LEU A 160 -6.77 13.05 7.97
CA LEU A 160 -8.03 12.86 8.70
C LEU A 160 -8.30 11.39 9.00
N GLY A 161 -8.04 10.52 8.03
CA GLY A 161 -8.18 9.07 8.16
C GLY A 161 -7.26 8.51 9.23
N TYR A 162 -5.97 8.90 9.22
CA TYR A 162 -5.02 8.47 10.23
C TYR A 162 -5.35 9.03 11.62
N ARG A 163 -5.77 10.31 11.73
CA ARG A 163 -6.24 10.86 13.02
C ARG A 163 -7.41 10.07 13.59
N ARG A 164 -8.40 9.74 12.75
CA ARG A 164 -9.55 8.94 13.17
C ARG A 164 -9.11 7.56 13.64
N TYR A 165 -8.24 6.90 12.88
CA TYR A 165 -7.66 5.61 13.21
C TYR A 165 -6.91 5.64 14.54
N ALA A 166 -6.02 6.61 14.75
CA ALA A 166 -5.24 6.76 15.98
C ALA A 166 -6.10 6.99 17.24
N VAL A 167 -7.32 7.52 17.08
CA VAL A 167 -8.27 7.75 18.19
C VAL A 167 -9.14 6.52 18.47
N HIS A 168 -9.48 5.73 17.45
CA HIS A 168 -10.52 4.69 17.56
C HIS A 168 -9.98 3.26 17.60
N ASP A 169 -8.76 3.01 17.11
CA ASP A 169 -8.31 1.65 16.83
C ASP A 169 -6.90 1.36 17.31
N ARG A 170 -6.69 0.08 17.63
CA ARG A 170 -5.43 -0.54 18.03
C ARG A 170 -4.35 -0.21 16.99
N PRO A 171 -3.42 0.72 17.27
CA PRO A 171 -2.48 1.19 16.26
C PRO A 171 -1.49 0.07 15.92
N VAL A 172 -1.30 -0.23 14.63
CA VAL A 172 -0.27 -1.16 14.10
C VAL A 172 0.73 -0.42 13.24
N ALA A 173 1.98 -0.89 13.20
CA ALA A 173 3.05 -0.17 12.47
C ALA A 173 2.75 -0.07 10.96
N TRP A 174 1.97 -1.02 10.45
CA TRP A 174 1.47 -1.02 9.08
C TRP A 174 0.59 0.20 8.78
N ALA A 175 -0.22 0.68 9.73
CA ALA A 175 -1.05 1.86 9.52
C ALA A 175 -0.23 3.15 9.48
N ASP A 176 0.85 3.23 10.25
CA ASP A 176 1.80 4.36 10.22
C ASP A 176 2.51 4.44 8.86
N ALA A 177 2.97 3.29 8.35
CA ALA A 177 3.57 3.19 7.02
C ALA A 177 2.57 3.43 5.89
N ALA A 178 1.32 2.98 6.05
CA ALA A 178 0.24 3.23 5.10
C ALA A 178 -0.06 4.73 5.00
N PHE A 179 -0.19 5.42 6.13
CA PHE A 179 -0.35 6.87 6.16
C PHE A 179 0.80 7.56 5.46
N LEU A 180 2.05 7.21 5.81
CA LEU A 180 3.24 7.83 5.24
C LEU A 180 3.28 7.69 3.70
N GLY A 181 3.05 6.48 3.20
CA GLY A 181 3.04 6.20 1.76
C GLY A 181 1.90 6.89 1.01
N LEU A 182 0.67 6.81 1.54
CA LEU A 182 -0.49 7.46 0.93
C LEU A 182 -0.35 8.98 0.90
N PHE A 183 0.10 9.59 2.01
CA PHE A 183 0.29 11.02 2.12
C PHE A 183 1.42 11.51 1.19
N ALA A 184 2.60 10.90 1.26
CA ALA A 184 3.75 11.30 0.44
C ALA A 184 3.49 11.12 -1.05
N GLY A 185 2.95 9.96 -1.45
CA GLY A 185 2.64 9.66 -2.85
C GLY A 185 1.54 10.57 -3.41
N ALA A 186 0.48 10.83 -2.65
CA ALA A 186 -0.56 11.76 -3.08
C ALA A 186 -0.04 13.19 -3.18
N LEU A 187 0.81 13.64 -2.25
CA LEU A 187 1.39 14.98 -2.25
C LEU A 187 2.36 15.18 -3.42
N GLY A 188 3.24 14.21 -3.69
CA GLY A 188 4.14 14.25 -4.85
C GLY A 188 3.37 14.27 -6.17
N LYS A 189 2.35 13.42 -6.30
CA LYS A 189 1.48 13.37 -7.49
C LYS A 189 0.65 14.64 -7.68
N ALA A 190 0.10 15.20 -6.60
CA ALA A 190 -0.60 16.49 -6.65
C ALA A 190 0.38 17.61 -7.04
N GLY A 191 1.61 17.60 -6.52
CA GLY A 191 2.66 18.55 -6.88
C GLY A 191 2.92 18.56 -8.38
N ASP A 192 3.15 17.40 -9.00
CA ASP A 192 3.33 17.30 -10.45
C ASP A 192 2.11 17.77 -11.24
N LEU A 193 0.92 17.28 -10.92
CA LEU A 193 -0.28 17.58 -11.69
C LEU A 193 -0.69 19.06 -11.59
N LEU A 194 -0.43 19.70 -10.45
CA LEU A 194 -0.73 21.13 -10.26
C LEU A 194 0.36 22.05 -10.81
N LEU A 195 1.64 21.68 -10.68
CA LEU A 195 2.76 22.55 -11.07
C LEU A 195 3.20 22.34 -12.53
N ARG A 196 3.21 21.09 -13.01
CA ARG A 196 3.65 20.70 -14.35
C ARG A 196 2.50 20.38 -15.30
N GLY A 197 1.30 20.09 -14.79
CA GLY A 197 0.14 19.69 -15.59
C GLY A 197 0.20 18.25 -16.13
N GLN A 198 1.26 17.52 -15.79
CA GLN A 198 1.57 16.13 -16.14
C GLN A 198 2.53 15.55 -15.10
N VAL A 199 2.70 14.22 -15.09
CA VAL A 199 3.62 13.53 -14.18
C VAL A 199 4.90 13.18 -14.94
N LEU A 200 6.06 13.35 -14.30
CA LEU A 200 7.33 12.89 -14.86
C LEU A 200 7.68 11.51 -14.28
N ASP A 201 7.40 10.46 -15.04
CA ASP A 201 7.81 9.10 -14.72
C ASP A 201 9.27 8.91 -15.15
N TYR A 202 10.05 8.12 -14.41
CA TYR A 202 11.48 7.93 -14.72
C TYR A 202 12.06 6.59 -14.31
N LEU A 203 11.43 5.86 -13.39
CA LEU A 203 11.86 4.56 -12.93
C LEU A 203 11.41 3.48 -13.92
N HIS A 204 12.32 3.04 -14.77
CA HIS A 204 12.04 2.04 -15.79
C HIS A 204 12.58 0.67 -15.37
N ILE A 205 11.67 -0.25 -15.07
CA ILE A 205 11.94 -1.69 -14.94
C ILE A 205 11.48 -2.36 -16.25
N PRO A 206 12.35 -3.12 -16.95
CA PRO A 206 11.99 -3.75 -18.22
C PRO A 206 10.68 -4.55 -18.14
N GLY A 207 9.80 -4.32 -19.11
CA GLY A 207 8.51 -5.01 -19.23
C GLY A 207 7.41 -4.49 -18.30
N LEU A 208 7.66 -3.43 -17.53
CA LEU A 208 6.67 -2.74 -16.72
C LEU A 208 6.49 -1.29 -17.21
N PRO A 209 5.35 -0.64 -16.91
CA PRO A 209 5.21 0.80 -17.13
C PRO A 209 6.25 1.57 -16.31
N VAL A 210 6.80 2.63 -16.91
CA VAL A 210 7.68 3.56 -16.21
C VAL A 210 6.87 4.23 -15.08
N ALA A 211 7.47 4.35 -13.91
CA ALA A 211 6.85 4.91 -12.73
C ALA A 211 7.71 6.04 -12.14
N ASP A 212 7.21 6.73 -11.12
CA ASP A 212 7.98 7.64 -10.29
C ASP A 212 8.05 7.14 -8.83
N LEU A 213 8.71 7.89 -7.94
CA LEU A 213 8.73 7.53 -6.53
C LEU A 213 7.36 7.76 -5.87
N ALA A 214 6.56 8.71 -6.36
CA ALA A 214 5.21 8.95 -5.84
C ALA A 214 4.30 7.72 -6.03
N ASP A 215 4.40 7.02 -7.15
CA ASP A 215 3.71 5.74 -7.43
C ASP A 215 4.20 4.65 -6.47
N VAL A 216 5.50 4.60 -6.20
CA VAL A 216 6.07 3.65 -5.24
C VAL A 216 5.54 3.89 -3.83
N TYR A 217 5.51 5.15 -3.40
CA TYR A 217 4.99 5.53 -2.09
C TYR A 217 3.49 5.26 -2.00
N LEU A 218 2.72 5.65 -3.01
CA LEU A 218 1.27 5.57 -3.00
C LEU A 218 0.76 4.13 -3.06
N LEU A 219 1.23 3.36 -4.04
CA LEU A 219 0.66 2.04 -4.35
C LEU A 219 1.33 0.93 -3.54
N TRP A 220 2.66 0.84 -3.60
CA TRP A 220 3.39 -0.29 -3.01
C TRP A 220 3.55 -0.15 -1.51
N ILE A 221 3.95 1.04 -1.03
CA ILE A 221 4.07 1.29 0.41
C ILE A 221 2.70 1.58 1.01
N GLY A 222 2.01 2.62 0.53
CA GLY A 222 0.73 3.09 1.05
C GLY A 222 -0.36 2.03 0.95
N GLY A 223 -0.67 1.59 -0.27
CA GLY A 223 -1.67 0.55 -0.54
C GLY A 223 -1.30 -0.80 0.07
N GLY A 224 -0.05 -1.25 -0.09
CA GLY A 224 0.43 -2.51 0.49
C GLY A 224 0.34 -2.52 2.02
N CYS A 225 0.74 -1.45 2.69
CA CYS A 225 0.66 -1.36 4.16
C CYS A 225 -0.77 -1.14 4.65
N ALA A 226 -1.64 -0.48 3.87
CA ALA A 226 -3.06 -0.38 4.20
C ALA A 226 -3.73 -1.76 4.16
N LEU A 227 -3.38 -2.60 3.18
CA LEU A 227 -3.80 -4.00 3.13
C LEU A 227 -3.24 -4.80 4.31
N ALA A 228 -1.96 -4.64 4.65
CA ALA A 228 -1.39 -5.27 5.83
C ALA A 228 -2.11 -4.85 7.12
N ALA A 229 -2.39 -3.56 7.30
CA ALA A 229 -3.11 -3.04 8.46
C ALA A 229 -4.54 -3.61 8.55
N SER A 230 -5.25 -3.76 7.43
CA SER A 230 -6.59 -4.35 7.43
C SER A 230 -6.58 -5.84 7.77
N LEU A 231 -5.53 -6.57 7.39
CA LEU A 231 -5.33 -7.97 7.75
C LEU A 231 -5.00 -8.19 9.23
N CYS A 232 -4.54 -7.16 9.95
CA CYS A 232 -4.38 -7.21 11.41
C CYS A 232 -5.72 -7.24 12.16
N TYR A 233 -6.80 -6.77 11.53
CA TYR A 233 -8.13 -6.64 12.14
C TYR A 233 -9.22 -7.19 11.21
N PRO A 234 -9.23 -8.51 10.93
CA PRO A 234 -10.22 -9.11 10.03
C PRO A 234 -11.66 -8.94 10.52
N ASP A 235 -11.88 -8.86 11.82
CA ASP A 235 -13.20 -8.63 12.42
C ASP A 235 -13.79 -7.24 12.11
N ALA A 236 -12.94 -6.28 11.71
CA ALA A 236 -13.36 -4.95 11.30
C ALA A 236 -13.80 -4.89 9.82
N TRP A 237 -13.68 -5.99 9.08
CA TRP A 237 -14.08 -6.04 7.68
C TRP A 237 -15.61 -5.93 7.55
N PRO A 238 -16.13 -5.22 6.54
CA PRO A 238 -17.56 -5.13 6.34
C PRO A 238 -18.16 -6.53 6.14
N ASP A 239 -19.17 -6.89 6.93
CA ASP A 239 -19.88 -8.17 6.76
C ASP A 239 -20.66 -8.16 5.44
N LEU A 240 -20.04 -8.70 4.40
CA LEU A 240 -20.61 -8.82 3.05
C LEU A 240 -21.88 -9.68 3.02
N ARG A 241 -22.16 -10.50 4.06
CA ARG A 241 -23.39 -11.29 4.15
C ARG A 241 -24.61 -10.41 4.38
N LEU A 242 -24.47 -9.27 5.05
CA LEU A 242 -25.58 -8.33 5.30
C LEU A 242 -26.16 -7.72 4.01
N PRO A 243 -25.37 -7.10 3.12
CA PRO A 243 -25.89 -6.59 1.85
C PRO A 243 -26.40 -7.71 0.94
N LEU A 244 -25.73 -8.87 0.88
CA LEU A 244 -26.21 -10.02 0.11
C LEU A 244 -27.56 -10.56 0.62
N ARG A 245 -27.77 -10.60 1.95
CA ARG A 245 -29.06 -10.95 2.56
C ARG A 245 -30.13 -9.91 2.28
N ARG A 246 -29.78 -8.61 2.25
CA ARG A 246 -30.71 -7.53 1.86
C ARG A 246 -31.10 -7.66 0.39
N LEU A 247 -30.15 -7.92 -0.50
CA LEU A 247 -30.38 -8.16 -1.93
C LEU A 247 -31.27 -9.38 -2.16
N GLY A 248 -30.95 -10.52 -1.53
CA GLY A 248 -31.76 -11.74 -1.65
C GLY A 248 -33.19 -11.61 -1.08
N ARG A 249 -33.42 -10.73 -0.10
CA ARG A 249 -34.77 -10.39 0.38
C ARG A 249 -35.50 -9.42 -0.57
N ALA A 250 -34.78 -8.52 -1.23
CA ALA A 250 -35.35 -7.64 -2.24
C ALA A 250 -35.77 -8.44 -3.48
N VAL A 251 -34.90 -9.32 -3.99
CA VAL A 251 -35.19 -10.22 -5.11
C VAL A 251 -36.39 -11.12 -4.81
N ARG A 252 -36.44 -11.74 -3.64
CA ARG A 252 -37.62 -12.55 -3.23
C ARG A 252 -38.91 -11.74 -3.19
N ARG A 253 -38.88 -10.50 -2.69
CA ARG A 253 -40.05 -9.62 -2.67
C ARG A 253 -40.53 -9.24 -4.08
N VAL A 254 -39.61 -8.96 -4.99
CA VAL A 254 -39.92 -8.70 -6.41
C VAL A 254 -40.52 -9.95 -7.06
N TRP A 255 -39.90 -11.11 -6.86
CA TRP A 255 -40.40 -12.38 -7.38
C TRP A 255 -41.81 -12.70 -6.89
N THR A 256 -42.08 -12.55 -5.60
CA THR A 256 -43.43 -12.77 -5.03
C THR A 256 -44.48 -11.78 -5.54
N LYS A 257 -44.08 -10.56 -5.93
CA LYS A 257 -44.99 -9.58 -6.55
C LYS A 257 -45.31 -9.96 -7.99
N LEU A 258 -44.29 -10.36 -8.76
CA LEU A 258 -44.46 -10.81 -10.14
C LEU A 258 -45.30 -12.09 -10.22
N SER A 259 -45.09 -13.05 -9.32
CA SER A 259 -45.85 -14.31 -9.27
C SER A 259 -47.30 -14.15 -8.78
N ARG A 260 -47.66 -13.01 -8.19
CA ARG A 260 -49.04 -12.69 -7.77
C ARG A 260 -49.79 -11.80 -8.76
N GLY A 261 -49.09 -11.16 -9.69
CA GLY A 261 -49.67 -10.31 -10.73
C GLY A 261 -50.08 -11.03 -12.02
N SER A 262 -49.77 -12.33 -12.14
CA SER A 262 -50.03 -13.16 -13.32
C SER A 262 -51.17 -14.18 -13.14
N GLY A 263 -52.12 -13.89 -12.24
CA GLY A 263 -53.39 -14.63 -12.18
C GLY A 263 -54.35 -14.15 -13.29
N PRO A 264 -54.97 -15.05 -14.08
CA PRO A 264 -55.85 -14.68 -15.18
C PRO A 264 -57.09 -13.94 -14.64
N ARG A 265 -57.42 -12.79 -15.25
CA ARG A 265 -58.75 -12.16 -15.16
C ARG A 265 -59.71 -12.86 -16.10
#